data_AF-A0A5N5FSU1-F1
#
_entry.id   AF-A0A5N5FSU1-F1
#
_cell.length_a   1.000
_cell.length_b   1.000
_cell.length_c   1.000
_cell.angle_alpha   90.00
_cell.angle_beta   90.00
_cell.angle_gamma   90.00
#
_symmetry.space_group_name_H-M   'P 1'
#
loop_
_entity.id
_entity.type
_entity.pdbx_description
1 polymer ?
#
loop_
_entity_poly.entity_id
_entity_poly.type
_entity_poly.pdbx_seq_one_letter_code
_entity_poly.pdbx_strand_id
1 'polypeptide(L)'
;MKLYIENEVRRATPGGTRGIKSITNYSPIFRTIQKARAEGFTDVLFLDAATGKNIEECSSSNIFIVKDNVILIPPTNGTVLPGITRKSIIEIALHLNYVVINDPFLP
;
A
#
# COMPACT_ATOMS: atom_id res chain seq x y z
N MET A 1 0.59 7.23 14.91
CA MET A 1 1.29 7.04 13.63
C MET A 1 0.78 8.09 12.65
N LYS A 2 1.67 8.80 11.95
CA LYS A 2 1.30 9.80 10.93
C LYS A 2 1.86 9.34 9.57
N LEU A 3 1.03 9.30 8.54
CA LEU A 3 1.43 8.91 7.19
C LEU A 3 1.53 10.16 6.30
N TYR A 4 2.60 10.26 5.53
CA TYR A 4 2.73 11.25 4.47
C TYR A 4 2.16 10.68 3.16
N ILE A 5 1.23 11.37 2.52
CA ILE A 5 0.69 10.95 1.22
C ILE A 5 1.59 11.51 0.12
N GLU A 6 2.21 10.62 -0.65
CA GLU A 6 3.12 10.99 -1.72
C GLU A 6 2.38 11.18 -3.05
N ASN A 7 2.41 12.42 -3.57
CA ASN A 7 1.66 12.84 -4.77
C ASN A 7 2.50 12.79 -6.06
N GLU A 8 3.83 12.88 -5.97
CA GLU A 8 4.73 13.02 -7.12
C GLU A 8 5.47 11.71 -7.42
N VAL A 9 5.99 11.05 -6.38
CA VAL A 9 6.76 9.81 -6.54
C VAL A 9 5.84 8.60 -6.60
N ARG A 10 6.09 7.70 -7.54
CA ARG A 10 5.41 6.39 -7.60
C ARG A 10 6.36 5.31 -7.12
N ARG A 11 5.91 4.49 -6.18
CA ARG A 11 6.73 3.40 -5.63
C ARG A 11 6.99 2.30 -6.65
N ALA A 12 6.05 2.03 -7.54
CA ALA A 12 6.30 1.21 -8.71
C ALA A 12 5.34 1.57 -9.85
N THR A 13 5.65 1.08 -11.03
CA THR A 13 4.87 1.27 -12.25
C THR A 13 4.42 -0.07 -12.83
N PRO A 14 3.34 -0.10 -13.65
CA PRO A 14 2.97 -1.27 -14.41
C PRO A 14 4.16 -1.80 -15.23
N GLY A 15 4.34 -3.12 -15.28
CA GLY A 15 5.49 -3.77 -15.92
C GLY A 15 6.79 -3.75 -15.11
N GLY A 16 6.81 -3.13 -13.93
CA GLY A 16 7.95 -3.14 -13.02
C GLY A 16 8.09 -4.41 -12.18
N THR A 17 9.00 -4.39 -11.21
CA THR A 17 9.36 -5.56 -10.37
C THR A 17 8.51 -5.67 -9.10
N ARG A 18 7.33 -5.04 -9.04
CA ARG A 18 6.64 -4.90 -7.75
C ARG A 18 5.97 -6.16 -7.22
N GLY A 19 5.65 -7.11 -8.09
CA GLY A 19 5.15 -8.43 -7.70
C GLY A 19 6.18 -9.28 -6.95
N ILE A 20 7.45 -8.85 -6.92
CA ILE A 20 8.53 -9.56 -6.22
C ILE A 20 9.15 -8.68 -5.13
N LYS A 21 9.60 -9.31 -4.04
CA LYS A 21 10.24 -8.61 -2.93
C LYS A 21 11.72 -8.31 -3.24
N SER A 22 11.94 -7.37 -4.15
CA SER A 22 13.27 -6.96 -4.63
C SER A 22 13.67 -5.58 -4.13
N ILE A 23 14.97 -5.38 -3.90
CA ILE A 23 15.58 -4.09 -3.52
C ILE A 23 15.27 -2.96 -4.52
N THR A 24 15.06 -3.33 -5.78
CA THR A 24 14.66 -2.41 -6.87
C THR A 24 13.37 -1.63 -6.57
N ASN A 25 12.51 -2.13 -5.68
CA ASN A 25 11.29 -1.44 -5.26
C ASN A 25 11.47 -0.52 -4.04
N TYR A 26 12.61 -0.58 -3.36
CA TYR A 26 12.87 0.16 -2.11
C TYR A 26 13.89 1.29 -2.32
N SER A 27 14.94 1.04 -3.11
CA SER A 27 15.97 2.05 -3.38
C SER A 27 15.41 3.36 -3.99
N PRO A 28 14.48 3.34 -4.97
CA PRO A 28 13.98 4.57 -5.60
C PRO A 28 13.21 5.49 -4.63
N ILE A 29 12.52 4.90 -3.65
CA ILE A 29 11.67 5.64 -2.71
C ILE A 29 12.39 6.04 -1.41
N PHE A 30 13.64 5.61 -1.23
CA PHE A 30 14.37 5.83 0.03
C PHE A 30 14.50 7.32 0.40
N ARG A 31 14.77 8.17 -0.60
CA ARG A 31 14.85 9.63 -0.39
C ARG A 31 13.51 10.22 0.05
N THR A 32 12.41 9.75 -0.52
CA THR A 32 11.05 10.18 -0.16
C THR A 32 10.73 9.84 1.29
N ILE A 33 11.04 8.60 1.72
CA ILE A 33 10.84 8.16 3.10
C ILE A 33 11.66 9.02 4.07
N GLN A 34 12.92 9.32 3.75
CA GLN A 34 13.77 10.16 4.60
C GLN A 34 13.21 11.57 4.75
N LYS A 35 12.72 12.19 3.68
CA LYS A 35 12.09 13.52 3.73
C LYS A 35 10.86 13.51 4.64
N ALA A 36 9.94 12.57 4.42
CA ALA A 36 8.73 12.46 5.24
C ALA A 36 9.06 12.24 6.72
N ARG A 37 10.08 11.43 7.02
CA ARG A 37 10.55 11.23 8.41
C ARG A 37 11.13 12.49 9.02
N ALA A 38 11.90 13.27 8.25
CA ALA A 38 12.43 14.56 8.72
C ALA A 38 11.33 15.58 9.04
N GLU A 39 10.18 15.48 8.39
CA GLU A 39 8.98 16.29 8.66
C GLU A 39 8.09 15.73 9.79
N GLY A 40 8.51 14.64 10.45
CA GLY A 40 7.81 14.06 11.60
C GLY A 40 6.74 13.01 11.24
N PHE A 41 6.71 12.53 10.00
CA PHE A 41 5.87 11.39 9.61
C PHE A 41 6.54 10.05 9.92
N THR A 42 5.73 9.03 10.19
CA THR A 42 6.19 7.68 10.50
C THR A 42 6.57 6.91 9.23
N ASP A 43 5.77 7.05 8.19
CA ASP A 43 5.96 6.37 6.91
C ASP A 43 5.26 7.13 5.78
N VAL A 44 5.46 6.67 4.55
CA VAL A 44 4.89 7.23 3.33
C VAL A 44 3.82 6.29 2.80
N LEU A 45 2.64 6.83 2.50
CA LEU A 45 1.56 6.17 1.78
C LEU A 45 1.67 6.51 0.29
N PHE A 46 1.84 5.50 -0.54
CA PHE A 46 1.98 5.65 -1.99
C PHE A 46 0.64 5.50 -2.70
N LEU A 47 0.47 6.31 -3.73
CA LEU A 47 -0.66 6.26 -4.65
C LEU A 47 -0.33 5.48 -5.92
N ASP A 48 -1.38 5.02 -6.60
CA ASP A 48 -1.26 4.25 -7.82
C ASP A 48 -0.55 5.00 -8.95
N ALA A 49 0.19 4.26 -9.76
CA ALA A 49 0.93 4.86 -10.87
C ALA A 49 0.05 5.25 -12.07
N ALA A 50 -1.13 4.68 -12.23
CA ALA A 50 -1.98 4.91 -13.40
C ALA A 50 -2.70 6.27 -13.34
N THR A 51 -3.19 6.64 -12.16
CA THR A 51 -4.00 7.85 -11.93
C THR A 51 -3.39 8.77 -10.89
N GLY A 52 -2.54 8.26 -9.99
CA GLY A 52 -1.98 9.04 -8.89
C GLY A 52 -3.01 9.45 -7.84
N LYS A 53 -4.12 8.71 -7.72
CA LYS A 53 -5.25 9.08 -6.85
C LYS A 53 -5.65 8.00 -5.86
N ASN A 54 -5.48 6.73 -6.21
CA ASN A 54 -5.90 5.63 -5.37
C ASN A 54 -4.78 5.19 -4.44
N ILE A 55 -5.12 4.83 -3.22
CA ILE A 55 -4.17 4.27 -2.25
C ILE A 55 -3.68 2.89 -2.71
N GLU A 56 -2.38 2.62 -2.56
CA GLU A 56 -1.79 1.30 -2.78
C GLU A 56 -1.22 0.66 -1.52
N GLU A 57 -0.15 1.24 -0.95
CA GLU A 57 0.52 0.69 0.22
C GLU A 57 1.49 1.70 0.83
N CYS A 58 1.92 1.42 2.05
CA CYS A 58 3.02 2.16 2.67
C CYS A 58 4.37 1.71 2.08
N SER A 59 5.47 2.33 2.52
CA SER A 59 6.80 2.04 1.95
C SER A 59 7.21 0.56 2.01
N SER A 60 6.80 -0.16 3.06
CA SER A 60 7.14 -1.56 3.25
C SER A 60 6.00 -2.45 3.75
N SER A 61 4.76 -1.96 3.77
CA SER A 61 3.61 -2.70 4.29
C SER A 61 2.35 -2.45 3.48
N ASN A 62 1.53 -3.48 3.28
CA ASN A 62 0.18 -3.33 2.76
C ASN A 62 -0.70 -2.50 3.71
N ILE A 63 -1.81 -1.96 3.20
CA ILE A 63 -2.77 -1.17 3.96
C ILE A 63 -4.15 -1.83 3.96
N PHE A 64 -4.87 -1.64 5.06
CA PHE A 64 -6.23 -2.12 5.29
C PHE A 64 -7.05 -0.96 5.85
N ILE A 65 -8.22 -0.69 5.27
CA ILE A 65 -9.19 0.22 5.86
C ILE A 65 -10.34 -0.62 6.40
N VAL A 66 -10.67 -0.45 7.68
CA VAL A 66 -11.71 -1.23 8.36
C VAL A 66 -12.83 -0.29 8.79
N LYS A 67 -14.06 -0.60 8.38
CA LYS A 67 -15.26 0.13 8.78
C LYS A 67 -16.46 -0.80 8.74
N ASP A 68 -17.27 -0.83 9.80
CA ASP A 68 -18.54 -1.57 9.86
C ASP A 68 -18.43 -3.04 9.40
N ASN A 69 -17.41 -3.76 9.89
CA ASN A 69 -17.06 -5.14 9.50
C ASN A 69 -16.70 -5.32 8.01
N VAL A 70 -16.49 -4.24 7.27
CA VAL A 70 -15.94 -4.25 5.92
C VAL A 70 -14.47 -3.88 5.97
N ILE A 71 -13.64 -4.68 5.30
CA ILE A 71 -12.22 -4.42 5.11
C ILE A 71 -11.99 -4.09 3.63
N LEU A 72 -11.59 -2.85 3.36
CA LEU A 72 -11.16 -2.40 2.05
C LEU A 72 -9.64 -2.57 1.93
N ILE A 73 -9.22 -3.17 0.82
CA ILE A 73 -7.81 -3.38 0.50
C ILE A 73 -7.53 -3.05 -0.97
N PRO A 74 -6.35 -2.51 -1.29
CA PRO A 74 -5.98 -2.28 -2.68
C PRO A 74 -5.77 -3.60 -3.44
N PRO A 75 -6.17 -3.67 -4.72
CA PRO A 75 -6.02 -4.85 -5.55
C PRO A 75 -4.56 -5.15 -5.87
N THR A 76 -4.22 -6.44 -5.97
CA THR A 76 -2.85 -6.93 -6.26
C THR A 76 -2.57 -7.21 -7.73
N ASN A 77 -3.51 -6.90 -8.63
CA ASN A 77 -3.39 -7.12 -10.07
C ASN A 77 -2.48 -6.09 -10.78
N GLY A 78 -1.87 -5.16 -10.04
CA GLY A 78 -0.95 -4.17 -10.58
C GLY A 78 0.27 -3.98 -9.70
N THR A 79 0.41 -2.78 -9.17
CA THR A 79 1.56 -2.32 -8.41
C THR A 79 1.33 -2.48 -6.90
N VAL A 80 0.89 -3.62 -6.40
CA VAL A 80 0.81 -3.90 -4.95
C VAL A 80 1.44 -5.26 -4.66
N LEU A 81 2.27 -5.36 -3.61
CA LEU A 81 2.94 -6.62 -3.29
C LEU A 81 1.95 -7.58 -2.59
N PRO A 82 1.78 -8.84 -3.04
CA PRO A 82 0.93 -9.81 -2.35
C PRO A 82 1.63 -10.35 -1.08
N GLY A 83 1.61 -9.56 -0.01
CA GLY A 83 2.27 -9.90 1.26
C GLY A 83 1.64 -11.11 1.96
N ILE A 84 2.48 -11.92 2.62
CA ILE A 84 2.02 -13.07 3.41
C ILE A 84 1.13 -12.61 4.57
N THR A 85 1.55 -11.59 5.31
CA THR A 85 0.72 -11.01 6.39
C THR A 85 -0.62 -10.51 5.86
N ARG A 86 -0.66 -9.96 4.63
CA ARG A 86 -1.93 -9.57 4.01
C ARG A 86 -2.84 -10.76 3.79
N LYS A 87 -2.29 -11.84 3.22
CA LYS A 87 -3.04 -13.09 3.02
C LYS A 87 -3.59 -13.62 4.35
N SER A 88 -2.75 -13.70 5.39
CA SER A 88 -3.17 -14.19 6.71
C SER A 88 -4.25 -13.33 7.35
N ILE A 89 -4.16 -12.00 7.26
CA ILE A 89 -5.19 -11.09 7.78
C ILE A 89 -6.52 -11.30 7.06
N ILE A 90 -6.51 -11.45 5.73
CA ILE A 90 -7.72 -11.70 4.94
C ILE A 90 -8.37 -13.03 5.36
N GLU A 91 -7.58 -14.10 5.49
CA GLU A 91 -8.07 -15.41 5.92
C GLU A 91 -8.73 -15.36 7.30
N ILE A 92 -8.08 -14.70 8.27
CA ILE A 92 -8.63 -14.52 9.62
C ILE A 92 -9.90 -13.67 9.59
N ALA A 93 -9.89 -12.56 8.84
CA ALA A 93 -11.03 -11.66 8.75
C ALA A 93 -12.27 -12.37 8.20
N LEU A 94 -12.12 -13.16 7.14
CA LEU A 94 -13.20 -13.97 6.57
C LEU A 94 -13.73 -14.99 7.57
N HIS A 95 -12.86 -15.65 8.35
CA HIS A 95 -13.27 -16.56 9.41
C HIS A 95 -14.05 -15.86 10.55
N LEU A 96 -13.79 -14.58 10.77
CA LEU A 96 -14.50 -13.74 11.74
C LEU A 96 -15.73 -13.03 11.14
N ASN A 97 -16.17 -13.42 9.94
CA ASN A 97 -17.32 -12.86 9.23
C ASN A 97 -17.17 -11.38 8.82
N TYR A 98 -15.95 -10.89 8.60
CA TYR A 98 -15.74 -9.62 7.92
C TYR A 98 -15.98 -9.78 6.42
N VAL A 99 -16.52 -8.73 5.79
CA VAL A 99 -16.58 -8.60 4.33
C VAL A 99 -15.26 -8.01 3.84
N VAL A 100 -14.57 -8.66 2.92
CA VAL A 100 -13.32 -8.15 2.34
C VAL A 100 -13.56 -7.70 0.90
N ILE A 101 -13.32 -6.42 0.62
CA ILE A 101 -13.50 -5.80 -0.69
C ILE A 101 -12.14 -5.39 -1.25
N ASN A 102 -11.89 -5.76 -2.50
CA ASN A 102 -10.59 -5.61 -3.16
C ASN A 102 -10.68 -4.57 -4.29
N ASP A 103 -11.00 -3.33 -3.92
CA ASP A 103 -11.26 -2.22 -4.85
C ASP A 103 -10.30 -1.05 -4.62
N PRO A 104 -9.98 -0.25 -5.66
CA PRO A 104 -9.30 1.02 -5.49
C PRO A 104 -10.12 2.00 -4.66
N PHE A 105 -9.46 2.77 -3.80
CA PHE A 105 -10.10 3.81 -2.99
C PHE A 105 -9.21 5.05 -2.86
N LEU A 106 -9.86 6.20 -2.67
CA LEU A 106 -9.21 7.49 -2.48
C LEU A 106 -8.72 7.66 -1.02
N PRO A 107 -7.76 8.56 -0.76
CA PRO A 107 -7.29 8.90 0.58
C PRO A 107 -8.32 9.53 1.50
#